data_AF-A0A9W9A958-F1
#
_entry.id   AF-A0A9W9A958-F1
#
_cell.length_a   1.000
_cell.length_b   1.000
_cell.length_c   1.000
_cell.angle_alpha   90.00
_cell.angle_beta   90.00
_cell.angle_gamma   90.00
#
_symmetry.space_group_name_H-M   'P 1'
#
loop_
_entity.id
_entity.type
_entity.pdbx_description
1 polymer ?
#
loop_
_entity_poly.entity_id
_entity_poly.type
_entity_poly.pdbx_seq_one_letter_code
_entity_poly.pdbx_strand_id
1 'polypeptide(L)'
;MDSNPLFTRDGVPLYFALHNSIQKPGTYESYIQANGGDLLDSDDGADIVLFNPTRSGLKQSSLQEAYDFHPDEDKRKIWVREMSFVDECVQRGSFELDLSVKKPMPGFPSGKGRTAFTSEDDQNLCQHLARTLPDPAAGGRQSLLFYTKLVSYVGPYDWTQRHTAQSWREHYKKNKARLDIQIAEIVAEQGVNPKALYHKDR
;
A
#
# COMPACT_ATOMS: atom_id res chain seq x y z
N MET A 1 -21.62 40.39 21.23
CA MET A 1 -20.72 40.15 20.09
C MET A 1 -21.31 38.96 19.38
N ASP A 2 -21.87 39.16 18.19
CA ASP A 2 -22.52 38.11 17.41
C ASP A 2 -21.44 37.16 16.89
N SER A 3 -21.16 36.10 17.64
CA SER A 3 -20.29 35.03 17.19
C SER A 3 -20.97 34.31 16.04
N ASN A 4 -20.48 34.53 14.82
CA ASN A 4 -20.96 33.83 13.64
C ASN A 4 -20.73 32.32 13.85
N PRO A 5 -21.77 31.47 13.78
CA PRO A 5 -21.63 30.05 14.08
C PRO A 5 -20.67 29.37 13.09
N LEU A 6 -19.63 28.74 13.63
CA LEU A 6 -18.48 28.22 12.90
C LEU A 6 -18.85 27.06 11.95
N PHE A 7 -19.76 26.19 12.35
CA PHE A 7 -20.19 25.03 11.56
C PHE A 7 -21.48 25.32 10.82
N THR A 8 -21.52 26.46 10.12
CA THR A 8 -22.61 26.81 9.22
C THR A 8 -22.08 27.18 7.84
N ARG A 9 -22.90 26.95 6.81
CA ARG A 9 -22.66 27.39 5.44
C ARG A 9 -23.88 28.14 4.96
N ASP A 10 -23.71 29.41 4.60
CA ASP A 10 -24.80 30.30 4.18
C ASP A 10 -25.97 30.38 5.19
N GLY A 11 -25.65 30.28 6.49
CA GLY A 11 -26.64 30.29 7.58
C GLY A 11 -27.33 28.94 7.84
N VAL A 12 -26.98 27.89 7.09
CA VAL A 12 -27.49 26.52 7.30
C VAL A 12 -26.48 25.73 8.15
N PRO A 13 -26.93 24.98 9.18
CA PRO A 13 -26.06 24.08 9.94
C PRO A 13 -25.38 23.04 9.04
N LEU A 14 -24.10 22.77 9.32
CA LEU A 14 -23.43 21.59 8.79
C LEU A 14 -23.80 20.37 9.61
N TYR A 15 -24.12 19.27 8.93
CA TYR A 15 -24.49 18.02 9.54
C TYR A 15 -23.29 17.08 9.65
N PHE A 16 -23.04 16.58 10.85
CA PHE A 16 -21.98 15.65 11.16
C PHE A 16 -22.57 14.26 11.42
N ALA A 17 -21.80 13.22 11.13
CA ALA A 17 -22.08 11.86 11.57
C ALA A 17 -20.82 11.20 12.12
N LEU A 18 -20.99 10.20 12.98
CA LEU A 18 -19.87 9.45 13.55
C LEU A 18 -19.69 8.13 12.81
N HIS A 19 -18.47 7.90 12.32
CA HIS A 19 -18.08 6.58 11.83
C HIS A 19 -18.03 5.58 12.99
N ASN A 20 -18.32 4.30 12.71
CA ASN A 20 -18.37 3.21 13.70
C ASN A 20 -17.11 3.04 14.57
N SER A 21 -15.97 3.60 14.15
CA SER A 21 -14.75 3.72 14.95
C SER A 21 -14.93 4.54 16.25
N ILE A 22 -15.98 5.34 16.33
CA ILE A 22 -16.38 6.16 17.48
C ILE A 22 -17.66 5.57 18.04
N GLN A 23 -17.56 4.91 19.20
CA GLN A 23 -18.70 4.23 19.84
C GLN A 23 -19.65 5.18 20.57
N LYS A 24 -19.16 6.37 20.96
CA LYS A 24 -19.94 7.38 21.69
C LYS A 24 -19.49 8.78 21.25
N PRO A 25 -20.43 9.73 21.11
CA PRO A 25 -20.12 11.11 20.68
C PRO A 25 -19.13 11.84 21.58
N GLY A 26 -19.09 11.53 22.89
CA GLY A 26 -18.18 12.19 23.82
C GLY A 26 -18.46 13.70 23.90
N THR A 27 -17.40 14.52 23.93
CA THR A 27 -17.49 15.99 23.99
C THR A 27 -17.74 16.64 22.63
N TYR A 28 -17.57 15.89 21.52
CA TYR A 28 -17.64 16.42 20.17
C TYR A 28 -19.04 16.88 19.79
N GLU A 29 -20.08 16.16 20.22
CA GLU A 29 -21.47 16.56 20.02
C GLU A 29 -21.75 17.96 20.59
N SER A 30 -21.33 18.19 21.84
CA SER A 30 -21.47 19.50 22.49
C SER A 30 -20.69 20.59 21.77
N TYR A 31 -19.48 20.30 21.26
CA TYR A 31 -18.71 21.28 20.50
C TYR A 31 -19.30 21.58 19.14
N ILE A 32 -19.83 20.58 18.44
CA ILE A 32 -20.50 20.76 17.14
C ILE A 32 -21.74 21.64 17.32
N GLN A 33 -22.61 21.29 18.28
CA GLN A 33 -23.85 22.02 18.56
C GLN A 33 -23.60 23.45 19.06
N ALA A 34 -22.64 23.64 19.98
CA ALA A 34 -22.29 24.96 20.50
C ALA A 34 -21.73 25.90 19.41
N ASN A 35 -21.27 25.34 18.29
CA ASN A 35 -20.72 26.08 17.16
C ASN A 35 -21.65 26.07 15.93
N GLY A 36 -22.91 25.67 16.10
CA GLY A 36 -23.98 25.80 15.10
C GLY A 36 -24.07 24.67 14.07
N GLY A 37 -23.37 23.55 14.28
CA GLY A 37 -23.57 22.32 13.52
C GLY A 37 -24.56 21.39 14.24
N ASP A 38 -24.88 20.26 13.62
CA ASP A 38 -25.72 19.23 14.21
C ASP A 38 -25.14 17.83 14.00
N LEU A 39 -25.47 16.89 14.89
CA LEU A 39 -24.98 15.51 14.84
C LEU A 39 -26.13 14.55 14.51
N LEU A 40 -26.00 13.86 13.39
CA LEU A 40 -26.94 12.85 12.90
C LEU A 40 -26.60 11.45 13.43
N ASP A 41 -27.62 10.61 13.56
CA ASP A 41 -27.49 9.21 13.97
C ASP A 41 -26.82 8.32 12.89
N SER A 42 -26.80 8.78 11.65
CA SER A 42 -26.20 8.09 10.50
C SER A 42 -25.57 9.08 9.54
N ASP A 43 -24.80 8.57 8.59
CA ASP A 43 -24.21 9.35 7.50
C ASP A 43 -25.22 9.67 6.38
N ASP A 44 -26.51 9.37 6.53
CA ASP A 44 -27.55 9.80 5.59
C ASP A 44 -27.81 11.30 5.76
N GLY A 45 -27.50 12.09 4.74
CA GLY A 45 -27.66 13.55 4.76
C GLY A 45 -26.57 14.30 5.53
N ALA A 46 -25.54 13.61 6.01
CA ALA A 46 -24.39 14.25 6.65
C ALA A 46 -23.52 14.99 5.61
N ASP A 47 -22.95 16.13 5.98
CA ASP A 47 -21.90 16.79 5.22
C ASP A 47 -20.52 16.20 5.55
N ILE A 48 -20.34 15.79 6.80
CA ILE A 48 -19.04 15.38 7.35
C ILE A 48 -19.19 14.12 8.20
N VAL A 49 -18.34 13.13 7.95
CA VAL A 49 -18.19 11.94 8.80
C VAL A 49 -16.89 12.02 9.58
N LEU A 50 -16.99 11.99 10.91
CA LEU A 50 -15.85 11.98 11.82
C LEU A 50 -15.43 10.54 12.12
N PHE A 51 -14.13 10.27 12.11
CA PHE A 51 -13.59 8.95 12.48
C PHE A 51 -12.43 9.06 13.48
N ASN A 52 -12.16 7.95 14.18
CA ASN A 52 -11.03 7.82 15.10
C ASN A 52 -9.90 6.99 14.45
N PRO A 53 -8.77 7.61 14.09
CA PRO A 53 -7.67 6.92 13.43
C PRO A 53 -6.99 5.87 14.32
N THR A 54 -6.86 6.17 15.62
CA THR A 54 -6.17 5.31 16.60
C THR A 54 -6.90 3.99 16.84
N ARG A 55 -8.24 3.99 16.80
CA ARG A 55 -9.05 2.78 17.04
C ARG A 55 -9.29 1.92 15.81
N SER A 56 -9.19 2.52 14.63
CA SER A 56 -9.55 1.86 13.38
C SER A 56 -8.35 1.32 12.60
N GLY A 57 -7.15 1.89 12.80
CA GLY A 57 -6.01 1.64 11.92
C GLY A 57 -6.25 2.14 10.48
N LEU A 58 -7.37 2.83 10.24
CA LEU A 58 -7.77 3.36 8.94
C LEU A 58 -7.09 4.70 8.72
N LYS A 59 -6.71 4.95 7.47
CA LYS A 59 -6.24 6.26 7.02
C LYS A 59 -7.44 7.06 6.54
N GLN A 60 -7.47 8.36 6.81
CA GLN A 60 -8.51 9.27 6.30
C GLN A 60 -8.68 9.13 4.79
N SER A 61 -7.58 9.02 4.03
CA SER A 61 -7.62 8.86 2.58
C SER A 61 -8.38 7.62 2.14
N SER A 62 -8.19 6.48 2.81
CA SER A 62 -8.86 5.23 2.46
C SER A 62 -10.37 5.27 2.75
N LEU A 63 -10.76 5.94 3.83
CA LEU A 63 -12.18 6.16 4.13
C LEU A 63 -12.81 7.18 3.19
N GLN A 64 -12.11 8.28 2.89
CA GLN A 64 -12.58 9.27 1.92
C GLN A 64 -12.80 8.64 0.55
N GLU A 65 -11.86 7.82 0.06
CA GLU A 65 -12.01 7.09 -1.20
C GLU A 65 -13.25 6.17 -1.20
N ALA A 66 -13.57 5.54 -0.06
CA ALA A 66 -14.77 4.70 0.04
C ALA A 66 -16.07 5.50 -0.13
N TYR A 67 -16.13 6.76 0.34
CA TYR A 67 -17.24 7.67 0.09
C TYR A 67 -17.21 8.24 -1.33
N ASP A 68 -16.04 8.69 -1.82
CA ASP A 68 -15.87 9.29 -3.15
C ASP A 68 -16.29 8.33 -4.28
N PHE A 69 -16.04 7.02 -4.11
CA PHE A 69 -16.39 5.98 -5.07
C PHE A 69 -17.67 5.22 -4.69
N HIS A 70 -18.45 5.72 -3.74
CA HIS A 70 -19.68 5.06 -3.31
C HIS A 70 -20.73 5.03 -4.44
N PRO A 71 -21.51 3.94 -4.61
CA PRO A 71 -22.54 3.86 -5.65
C PRO A 71 -23.63 4.93 -5.50
N ASP A 72 -24.00 5.24 -4.26
CA ASP A 72 -24.93 6.32 -3.92
C ASP A 72 -24.30 7.70 -4.14
N GLU A 73 -24.97 8.56 -4.89
CA GLU A 73 -24.50 9.90 -5.25
C GLU A 73 -24.45 10.86 -4.07
N ASP A 74 -25.33 10.68 -3.08
CA ASP A 74 -25.36 11.55 -1.91
C ASP A 74 -24.19 11.25 -0.98
N LYS A 75 -23.82 9.98 -0.85
CA LYS A 75 -22.62 9.57 -0.09
C LYS A 75 -21.32 10.14 -0.68
N ARG A 76 -21.24 10.30 -2.01
CA ARG A 76 -20.06 10.90 -2.66
C ARG A 76 -19.81 12.37 -2.30
N LYS A 77 -20.79 13.05 -1.69
CA LYS A 77 -20.67 14.45 -1.26
C LYS A 77 -20.07 14.58 0.15
N ILE A 78 -19.94 13.47 0.87
CA ILE A 78 -19.55 13.44 2.28
C ILE A 78 -18.04 13.59 2.43
N TRP A 79 -17.64 14.46 3.35
CA TRP A 79 -16.24 14.63 3.73
C TRP A 79 -15.88 13.80 4.94
N VAL A 80 -14.83 12.99 4.84
CA VAL A 80 -14.28 12.27 5.98
C VAL A 80 -13.19 13.11 6.65
N ARG A 81 -13.29 13.26 7.97
CA ARG A 81 -12.30 13.98 8.79
C ARG A 81 -11.95 13.21 10.06
N GLU A 82 -10.69 13.32 10.48
CA GLU A 82 -10.28 12.85 11.80
C GLU A 82 -11.00 13.65 12.90
N MET A 83 -11.26 13.02 14.04
CA MET A 83 -11.99 13.66 15.13
C MET A 83 -11.32 14.94 15.69
N SER A 84 -9.99 15.10 15.52
CA SER A 84 -9.28 16.32 15.90
C SER A 84 -9.73 17.54 15.10
N PHE A 85 -10.34 17.34 13.94
CA PHE A 85 -10.81 18.39 13.05
C PHE A 85 -11.78 19.36 13.73
N VAL A 86 -12.68 18.87 14.59
CA VAL A 86 -13.64 19.71 15.32
C VAL A 86 -12.88 20.67 16.25
N ASP A 87 -11.98 20.11 17.07
CA ASP A 87 -11.19 20.88 18.03
C ASP A 87 -10.27 21.88 17.30
N GLU A 88 -9.66 21.48 16.19
CA GLU A 88 -8.81 22.32 15.34
C GLU A 88 -9.60 23.50 14.74
N CYS A 89 -10.82 23.27 14.25
CA CYS A 89 -11.68 24.34 13.73
C CYS A 89 -12.07 25.32 14.84
N VAL A 90 -12.44 24.82 16.02
CA VAL A 90 -12.82 25.67 17.17
C VAL A 90 -11.63 26.50 17.64
N GLN A 91 -10.43 25.92 17.72
CA GLN A 91 -9.21 26.63 18.10
C GLN A 91 -8.80 27.69 17.07
N ARG A 92 -8.94 27.38 15.77
CA ARG A 92 -8.62 28.30 14.67
C ARG A 92 -9.68 29.39 14.51
N GLY A 93 -10.93 29.14 14.92
CA GLY A 93 -12.07 30.01 14.66
C GLY A 93 -12.53 30.02 13.21
N SER A 94 -12.07 29.07 12.38
CA SER A 94 -12.50 28.92 10.99
C SER A 94 -12.65 27.45 10.58
N PHE A 95 -13.63 27.19 9.73
CA PHE A 95 -13.92 25.88 9.14
C PHE A 95 -13.64 25.91 7.64
N GLU A 96 -12.79 24.99 7.16
CA GLU A 96 -12.41 24.88 5.75
C GLU A 96 -12.39 23.40 5.32
N LEU A 97 -12.97 23.12 4.15
CA LEU A 97 -12.90 21.82 3.50
C LEU A 97 -12.01 21.95 2.26
N ASP A 98 -10.73 21.65 2.41
CA ASP A 98 -9.80 21.75 1.29
C ASP A 98 -9.96 20.56 0.33
N LEU A 99 -10.17 20.89 -0.96
CA LEU A 99 -10.00 19.96 -2.06
C LEU A 99 -8.51 19.67 -2.22
N SER A 100 -8.10 18.40 -2.10
CA SER A 100 -6.70 18.04 -2.28
C SER A 100 -6.24 18.45 -3.69
N VAL A 101 -5.17 19.25 -3.78
CA VAL A 101 -4.57 19.58 -5.07
C VAL A 101 -3.89 18.33 -5.62
N LYS A 102 -4.30 17.90 -6.82
CA LYS A 102 -3.71 16.75 -7.52
C LYS A 102 -2.19 16.92 -7.61
N LYS A 103 -1.43 16.16 -6.83
CA LYS A 103 0.03 16.12 -6.95
C LYS A 103 0.40 15.28 -8.19
N PRO A 104 1.38 15.72 -9.00
CA PRO A 104 1.89 14.86 -10.08
C PRO A 104 2.46 13.59 -9.47
N MET A 105 2.20 12.44 -10.10
CA MET A 105 2.81 11.20 -9.67
C MET A 105 4.34 11.35 -9.70
N PRO A 106 5.06 11.02 -8.63
CA PRO A 106 6.51 11.04 -8.67
C PRO A 106 7.00 10.09 -9.77
N GLY A 107 7.69 10.63 -10.76
CA GLY A 107 8.38 9.85 -11.78
C GLY A 107 9.56 9.09 -11.18
N PHE A 108 10.09 8.12 -11.93
CA PHE A 108 11.35 7.48 -11.56
C PHE A 108 12.46 8.55 -11.54
N PRO A 109 13.29 8.65 -10.48
CA PRO A 109 14.38 9.62 -10.43
C PRO A 109 15.29 9.48 -11.65
N SER A 110 15.39 10.54 -12.45
CA SER A 110 16.34 10.60 -13.56
C SER A 110 17.76 10.49 -13.01
N GLY A 111 18.54 9.50 -13.48
CA GLY A 111 19.96 9.35 -13.14
C GLY A 111 20.36 8.04 -12.47
N LYS A 112 19.41 7.22 -11.98
CA LYS A 112 19.72 5.84 -11.56
C LYS A 112 19.65 4.93 -12.79
N GLY A 113 20.79 4.77 -13.47
CA GLY A 113 20.90 3.83 -14.59
C GLY A 113 20.46 2.43 -14.19
N ARG A 114 19.90 1.65 -15.13
CA ARG A 114 19.61 0.23 -14.89
C ARG A 114 20.94 -0.49 -14.67
N THR A 115 21.12 -1.09 -13.50
CA THR A 115 22.24 -2.03 -13.28
C THR A 115 22.09 -3.17 -14.27
N ALA A 116 23.13 -3.41 -15.08
CA ALA A 116 23.16 -4.53 -16.02
C ALA A 116 23.53 -5.82 -15.29
N PHE A 117 22.97 -6.94 -15.72
CA PHE A 117 23.39 -8.27 -15.28
C PHE A 117 24.79 -8.57 -15.80
N THR A 118 25.64 -9.12 -14.93
CA THR A 118 27.00 -9.53 -15.24
C THR A 118 27.10 -11.04 -15.46
N SER A 119 28.22 -11.53 -15.98
CA SER A 119 28.47 -12.97 -16.07
C SER A 119 28.54 -13.64 -14.70
N GLU A 120 28.98 -12.91 -13.67
CA GLU A 120 28.99 -13.40 -12.28
C GLU A 120 27.57 -13.54 -11.72
N ASP A 121 26.68 -12.59 -12.03
CA ASP A 121 25.25 -12.68 -11.71
C ASP A 121 24.62 -13.96 -12.30
N ASP A 122 24.95 -14.27 -13.57
CA ASP A 122 24.51 -15.49 -14.24
C ASP A 122 25.05 -16.75 -13.55
N GLN A 123 26.35 -16.79 -13.28
CA GLN A 123 26.99 -17.96 -12.66
C GLN A 123 26.40 -18.24 -11.28
N ASN A 124 26.24 -17.21 -10.44
CA ASN A 124 25.65 -17.33 -9.12
C ASN A 124 24.19 -17.80 -9.17
N LEU A 125 23.42 -17.26 -10.12
CA LEU A 125 22.04 -17.69 -10.34
C LEU A 125 21.95 -19.16 -10.79
N CYS A 126 22.77 -19.56 -11.77
CA CYS A 126 22.82 -20.94 -12.25
C CYS A 126 23.21 -21.92 -11.15
N GLN A 127 24.22 -21.58 -10.33
CA GLN A 127 24.62 -22.41 -9.19
C GLN A 127 23.49 -22.57 -8.17
N HIS A 128 22.78 -21.48 -7.86
CA HIS A 128 21.67 -21.56 -6.90
C HIS A 128 20.49 -22.38 -7.45
N LEU A 129 20.13 -22.19 -8.71
CA LEU A 129 19.08 -22.95 -9.38
C LEU A 129 19.44 -24.44 -9.51
N ALA A 130 20.70 -24.78 -9.82
CA ALA A 130 21.17 -26.16 -9.87
C ALA A 130 20.99 -26.88 -8.51
N ARG A 131 21.26 -26.17 -7.40
CA ARG A 131 21.14 -26.74 -6.04
C ARG A 131 19.69 -26.88 -5.57
N THR A 132 18.80 -25.99 -5.99
CA THR A 132 17.45 -25.86 -5.42
C THR A 132 16.32 -26.32 -6.34
N LEU A 133 16.52 -26.22 -7.65
CA LEU A 133 15.57 -26.54 -8.72
C LEU A 133 16.30 -27.24 -9.88
N PRO A 134 16.93 -28.41 -9.66
CA PRO A 134 17.80 -29.08 -10.64
C PRO A 134 17.05 -29.56 -11.90
N ASP A 135 15.77 -29.90 -11.77
CA ASP A 135 14.94 -30.33 -12.89
C ASP A 135 14.15 -29.14 -13.49
N PRO A 136 14.39 -28.77 -14.77
CA PRO A 136 13.59 -27.75 -15.44
C PRO A 136 12.12 -28.17 -15.67
N ALA A 137 11.82 -29.47 -15.70
CA ALA A 137 10.48 -30.00 -15.96
C ALA A 137 9.57 -29.95 -14.73
N ALA A 138 10.12 -30.10 -13.52
CA ALA A 138 9.42 -29.92 -12.24
C ALA A 138 8.83 -28.51 -12.01
N GLY A 139 9.18 -27.55 -12.87
CA GLY A 139 8.69 -26.18 -12.80
C GLY A 139 9.44 -25.33 -11.76
N GLY A 140 8.77 -24.32 -11.20
CA GLY A 140 9.35 -23.50 -10.11
C GLY A 140 10.36 -22.42 -10.52
N ARG A 141 11.21 -22.63 -11.56
CA ARG A 141 12.26 -21.66 -11.98
C ARG A 141 11.73 -20.30 -12.47
N GLN A 142 10.43 -20.17 -12.70
CA GLN A 142 9.79 -18.89 -13.06
C GLN A 142 8.86 -18.34 -11.97
N SER A 143 8.85 -18.93 -10.77
CA SER A 143 8.02 -18.48 -9.65
C SER A 143 8.57 -17.19 -9.06
N LEU A 144 7.75 -16.12 -9.00
CA LEU A 144 8.17 -14.89 -8.32
C LEU A 144 8.51 -15.14 -6.84
N LEU A 145 7.76 -16.01 -6.17
CA LEU A 145 7.98 -16.37 -4.77
C LEU A 145 9.37 -16.98 -4.55
N PHE A 146 9.87 -17.77 -5.50
CA PHE A 146 11.23 -18.32 -5.43
C PHE A 146 12.27 -17.19 -5.40
N TYR A 147 12.16 -16.25 -6.33
CA TYR A 147 13.09 -15.11 -6.40
C TYR A 147 12.93 -14.15 -5.21
N THR A 148 11.71 -13.96 -4.69
CA THR A 148 11.48 -13.20 -3.44
C THR A 148 12.20 -13.84 -2.27
N LYS A 149 12.18 -15.18 -2.17
CA LYS A 149 12.93 -15.90 -1.14
C LYS A 149 14.43 -15.77 -1.36
N LEU A 150 14.91 -15.90 -2.59
CA LEU A 150 16.33 -15.75 -2.93
C LEU A 150 16.88 -14.38 -2.51
N VAL A 151 16.18 -13.28 -2.84
CA VAL A 151 16.61 -11.92 -2.45
C VAL A 151 16.42 -11.62 -0.95
N SER A 152 15.80 -12.51 -0.17
CA SER A 152 15.73 -12.36 1.28
C SER A 152 16.92 -13.00 2.01
N TYR A 153 17.75 -13.78 1.31
CA TYR A 153 18.94 -14.38 1.90
C TYR A 153 20.04 -13.35 2.13
N VAL A 154 20.89 -13.61 3.12
CA VAL A 154 21.97 -12.73 3.57
C VAL A 154 23.33 -13.44 3.50
N GLY A 155 24.43 -12.67 3.45
CA GLY A 155 25.80 -13.17 3.52
C GLY A 155 26.29 -13.65 2.14
N PRO A 156 26.53 -14.96 1.90
CA PRO A 156 26.96 -15.45 0.58
C PRO A 156 25.99 -15.13 -0.58
N TYR A 157 24.79 -14.61 -0.26
CA TYR A 157 23.74 -14.22 -1.20
C TYR A 157 23.63 -12.71 -1.43
N ASP A 158 24.58 -11.91 -0.95
CA ASP A 158 24.54 -10.45 -1.10
C ASP A 158 24.49 -10.00 -2.57
N TRP A 159 25.01 -10.83 -3.50
CA TRP A 159 24.89 -10.62 -4.95
C TRP A 159 23.43 -10.49 -5.42
N THR A 160 22.47 -11.13 -4.73
CA THR A 160 21.05 -11.09 -5.08
C THR A 160 20.44 -9.70 -4.92
N GLN A 161 21.01 -8.84 -4.05
CA GLN A 161 20.52 -7.48 -3.78
C GLN A 161 20.77 -6.50 -4.93
N ARG A 162 21.60 -6.86 -5.91
CA ARG A 162 21.88 -6.04 -7.09
C ARG A 162 20.65 -5.81 -7.97
N HIS A 163 19.69 -6.73 -7.92
CA HIS A 163 18.47 -6.68 -8.72
C HIS A 163 17.25 -7.12 -7.90
N THR A 164 16.08 -6.58 -8.23
CA THR A 164 14.83 -7.02 -7.59
C THR A 164 14.49 -8.46 -7.98
N ALA A 165 13.68 -9.15 -7.16
CA ALA A 165 13.18 -10.49 -7.47
C ALA A 165 12.52 -10.57 -8.86
N GLN A 166 11.75 -9.55 -9.25
CA GLN A 166 11.15 -9.47 -10.57
C GLN A 166 12.20 -9.36 -11.69
N SER A 167 13.25 -8.57 -11.49
CA SER A 167 14.33 -8.45 -12.45
C SER A 167 15.09 -9.76 -12.63
N TRP A 168 15.42 -10.48 -11.55
CA TRP A 168 16.03 -11.82 -11.63
C TRP A 168 15.15 -12.82 -12.39
N ARG A 169 13.85 -12.83 -12.08
CA ARG A 169 12.87 -13.69 -12.76
C ARG A 169 12.81 -13.41 -14.26
N GLU A 170 12.70 -12.15 -14.64
CA GLU A 170 12.63 -11.75 -16.06
C GLU A 170 13.97 -11.99 -16.77
N HIS A 171 15.10 -11.83 -16.07
CA HIS A 171 16.41 -12.15 -16.59
C HIS A 171 16.55 -13.63 -16.90
N TYR A 172 16.18 -14.51 -15.97
CA TYR A 172 16.15 -15.95 -16.22
C TYR A 172 15.21 -16.30 -17.38
N LYS A 173 13.98 -15.76 -17.36
CA LYS A 173 12.98 -16.02 -18.41
C LYS A 173 13.48 -15.66 -19.81
N LYS A 174 14.15 -14.52 -19.97
CA LYS A 174 14.70 -14.07 -21.26
C LYS A 174 15.92 -14.87 -21.72
N ASN A 175 16.71 -15.38 -20.77
CA ASN A 175 17.95 -16.11 -21.04
C ASN A 175 17.82 -17.62 -20.84
N LYS A 176 16.60 -18.14 -20.73
CA LYS A 176 16.31 -19.51 -20.29
C LYS A 176 17.13 -20.56 -21.03
N ALA A 177 17.15 -20.51 -22.36
CA ALA A 177 17.85 -21.51 -23.18
C ALA A 177 19.34 -21.61 -22.82
N ARG A 178 20.02 -20.47 -22.61
CA ARG A 178 21.44 -20.43 -22.25
C ARG A 178 21.69 -20.84 -20.81
N LEU A 179 20.88 -20.33 -19.88
CA LEU A 179 21.05 -20.61 -18.45
C LEU A 179 20.69 -22.06 -18.11
N ASP A 180 19.69 -22.65 -18.75
CA ASP A 180 19.32 -24.05 -18.53
C ASP A 180 20.43 -25.03 -18.95
N ILE A 181 21.20 -24.72 -19.99
CA ILE A 181 22.40 -25.50 -20.38
C ILE A 181 23.42 -25.47 -19.24
N GLN A 182 23.77 -24.28 -18.74
CA GLN A 182 24.73 -24.12 -17.63
C GLN A 182 24.25 -24.79 -16.35
N ILE A 183 22.96 -24.68 -16.03
CA ILE A 183 22.37 -25.34 -14.87
C ILE A 183 22.49 -26.87 -15.01
N ALA A 184 22.20 -27.43 -16.19
CA ALA A 184 22.32 -28.86 -16.44
C ALA A 184 23.77 -29.37 -16.28
N GLU A 185 24.75 -28.61 -16.78
CA GLU A 185 26.19 -28.91 -16.60
C GLU A 185 26.57 -28.94 -15.10
N ILE A 186 26.14 -27.94 -14.33
CA ILE A 186 26.41 -27.86 -12.89
C ILE A 186 25.75 -29.03 -12.13
N VAL A 187 24.51 -29.39 -12.49
CA VAL A 187 23.80 -30.53 -11.88
C VAL A 187 24.52 -31.84 -12.17
N ALA A 188 25.02 -32.03 -13.40
CA ALA A 188 25.77 -33.22 -13.79
C ALA A 188 27.10 -33.34 -13.03
N GLU A 189 27.77 -32.22 -12.73
CA GLU A 189 29.04 -32.20 -12.01
C GLU A 189 28.86 -32.38 -10.49
N GLN A 190 27.92 -31.67 -9.87
CA GLN A 190 27.79 -31.59 -8.40
C GLN A 190 26.84 -32.63 -7.81
N GLY A 191 25.99 -33.24 -8.64
CA GLY A 191 24.89 -34.08 -8.19
C GLY A 191 23.77 -33.29 -7.47
N VAL A 192 22.68 -33.97 -7.14
CA VAL A 192 21.51 -33.36 -6.50
C VAL A 192 21.56 -33.59 -4.99
N ASN A 193 21.39 -32.53 -4.20
CA ASN A 193 21.18 -32.63 -2.76
C ASN A 193 19.68 -32.62 -2.44
N PRO A 194 19.06 -33.75 -2.06
CA PRO A 194 17.61 -33.84 -1.84
C PRO A 194 17.10 -32.89 -0.73
N LYS A 195 17.95 -32.53 0.24
CA LYS A 195 17.58 -31.62 1.34
C LYS A 195 17.47 -30.15 0.91
N ALA A 196 18.08 -29.80 -0.22
CA ALA A 196 18.11 -28.43 -0.73
C ALA A 196 16.99 -28.15 -1.75
N LEU A 197 16.21 -29.17 -2.11
CA LEU A 197 15.13 -29.05 -3.09
C LEU A 197 14.07 -28.08 -2.60
N TYR A 198 13.64 -27.21 -3.50
CA TYR A 198 12.55 -26.29 -3.23
C TYR A 198 11.25 -27.09 -3.07
N HIS A 199 10.68 -27.07 -1.86
CA HIS A 199 9.50 -27.83 -1.44
C HIS A 199 8.21 -27.70 -2.28
N LYS A 200 8.19 -26.90 -3.35
CA LYS A 200 7.01 -26.73 -4.22
C LYS A 200 7.39 -27.06 -5.66
N ASP A 201 6.83 -28.15 -6.16
CA ASP A 201 6.79 -28.48 -7.58
C ASP A 201 5.55 -27.82 -8.23
N ARG A 202 5.56 -27.66 -9.56
CA ARG A 202 4.41 -27.13 -10.33
C ARG A 202 3.72 -28.21 -11.15
#